data_AF-A0A535MU65-F1
#
_entry.id   AF-A0A535MU65-F1
#
_cell.length_a   1.000
_cell.length_b   1.000
_cell.length_c   1.000
_cell.angle_alpha   90.00
_cell.angle_beta   90.00
_cell.angle_gamma   90.00
#
_symmetry.space_group_name_H-M   'P 1'
#
loop_
_entity.id
_entity.type
_entity.pdbx_description
1 polymer ?
#
loop_
_entity_poly.entity_id
_entity_poly.type
_entity_poly.pdbx_seq_one_letter_code
_entity_poly.pdbx_strand_id
1 'polypeptide(L)' 'MPAELDLIPVASAVVEFQVSRSTLYKLIQRGELNRYRKVGEKRTLLDRRQVRRVLRPRRVR' A
#
# COMPACT_ATOMS: atom_id res chain seq x y z
N MET A 1 -0.55 -14.46 -17.58
CA MET A 1 -0.06 -14.59 -16.19
C MET A 1 -0.56 -13.39 -15.41
N PRO A 2 -1.35 -13.55 -14.33
CA PRO A 2 -1.64 -12.40 -13.46
C PRO A 2 -0.30 -11.87 -12.95
N ALA A 3 -0.07 -10.55 -13.07
CA ALA A 3 1.18 -9.96 -12.63
C ALA A 3 1.39 -10.27 -11.14
N GLU A 4 2.54 -10.85 -10.79
CA GLU A 4 2.88 -11.18 -9.41
C GLU A 4 2.79 -9.91 -8.55
N LEU A 5 2.07 -9.99 -7.44
CA LEU A 5 1.87 -8.85 -6.55
C LEU A 5 3.19 -8.50 -5.85
N ASP A 6 3.63 -7.26 -6.01
CA ASP A 6 4.83 -6.74 -5.35
C ASP A 6 4.46 -6.27 -3.93
N LEU A 7 4.34 -7.24 -3.02
CA LEU A 7 3.86 -7.03 -1.66
C LEU A 7 4.98 -6.54 -0.73
N ILE A 8 4.79 -5.35 -0.17
CA ILE A 8 5.70 -4.75 0.81
C ILE A 8 5.00 -4.55 2.16
N PRO A 9 5.69 -4.69 3.30
CA PRO A 9 5.14 -4.32 4.61
C PRO A 9 4.78 -2.84 4.69
N VAL A 10 3.77 -2.50 5.50
CA VAL A 10 3.40 -1.09 5.79
C VAL A 10 4.61 -0.27 6.22
N ALA A 11 5.51 -0.85 7.03
CA ALA A 11 6.72 -0.16 7.47
C ALA A 11 7.66 0.21 6.30
N SER A 12 7.80 -0.68 5.32
CA SER A 12 8.58 -0.41 4.10
C SER A 12 7.91 0.67 3.24
N ALA A 13 6.58 0.63 3.12
CA ALA A 13 5.82 1.63 2.38
C ALA A 13 5.95 3.05 2.99
N VAL A 14 6.00 3.16 4.33
CA VAL A 14 6.24 4.45 5.01
C VAL A 14 7.56 5.06 4.60
N VAL A 15 8.63 4.26 4.60
CA VAL A 15 9.98 4.72 4.22
C VAL A 15 10.06 5.03 2.72
N GLU A 16 9.50 4.17 1.88
CA GLU A 16 9.59 4.29 0.42
C GLU A 16 8.78 5.48 -0.11
N PHE A 17 7.57 5.70 0.42
CA PHE A 17 6.66 6.75 -0.06
C PHE A 17 6.64 8.00 0.81
N GLN A 18 7.43 8.04 1.90
CA GLN A 18 7.52 9.18 2.82
C GLN A 18 6.13 9.62 3.35
N VAL A 19 5.27 8.65 3.67
CA VAL A 19 3.93 8.87 4.21
C VAL A 19 3.78 8.25 5.59
N SER A 20 2.97 8.86 6.45
CA SER A 20 2.73 8.31 7.78
C SER A 20 2.02 6.95 7.74
N ARG A 21 2.26 6.09 8.75
CA ARG A 21 1.47 4.86 8.94
C ARG A 21 -0.02 5.14 8.99
N SER A 22 -0.41 6.20 9.70
CA SER A 22 -1.81 6.63 9.84
C SER A 22 -2.45 6.95 8.49
N THR A 23 -1.73 7.57 7.57
CA THR A 23 -2.20 7.84 6.21
C THR A 23 -2.51 6.53 5.48
N LEU A 24 -1.57 5.58 5.48
CA LEU A 24 -1.77 4.28 4.84
C LEU A 24 -2.96 3.52 5.44
N TYR A 25 -3.08 3.48 6.77
CA TYR A 25 -4.23 2.84 7.42
C TYR A 25 -5.56 3.52 7.12
N LYS A 26 -5.60 4.85 7.01
CA LYS A 26 -6.80 5.59 6.56
C LYS A 26 -7.18 5.21 5.13
N LEU A 27 -6.22 5.10 4.22
CA LEU A 27 -6.47 4.68 2.84
C LEU A 27 -6.98 3.23 2.77
N ILE A 28 -6.46 2.35 3.62
CA ILE A 28 -6.97 0.97 3.75
C ILE A 28 -8.42 0.98 4.28
N GLN A 29 -8.71 1.76 5.33
CA GLN A 29 -10.06 1.88 5.90
C GLN A 29 -11.08 2.45 4.90
N ARG A 30 -10.64 3.37 4.03
CA ARG A 30 -11.47 3.94 2.94
C ARG A 30 -11.65 3.01 1.74
N GLY A 31 -10.97 1.86 1.71
CA GLY A 31 -11.00 0.93 0.58
C GLY A 31 -10.16 1.38 -0.62
N GLU A 32 -9.31 2.39 -0.47
CA GLU A 32 -8.43 2.88 -1.54
C GLU A 32 -7.17 1.99 -1.69
N LEU A 33 -6.73 1.37 -0.59
CA LEU A 33 -5.62 0.41 -0.56
C LEU A 33 -6.07 -0.97 -0.09
N ASN A 34 -5.60 -2.01 -0.78
CA ASN A 34 -5.82 -3.39 -0.36
C ASN A 34 -4.79 -3.78 0.69
N ARG A 35 -5.28 -4.40 1.77
CA ARG A 35 -4.41 -5.07 2.74
C ARG A 35 -4.25 -6.53 2.36
N TYR A 36 -3.02 -7.01 2.39
CA TYR A 36 -2.68 -8.41 2.20
C TYR A 36 -2.07 -8.96 3.49
N ARG A 37 -2.35 -10.23 3.76
CA ARG A 37 -1.75 -10.98 4.87
C ARG A 37 -1.38 -12.36 4.36
N LYS A 38 -0.10 -12.73 4.49
CA LYS A 38 0.36 -14.10 4.20
C LYS A 38 0.11 -14.97 5.44
N VAL A 39 -0.20 -16.25 5.24
CA VAL A 39 -0.32 -17.21 6.33
C VAL A 39 1.03 -17.29 7.06
N GLY A 40 1.03 -17.12 8.38
CA GLY A 40 2.26 -17.04 9.19
C GLY A 40 2.90 -15.65 9.28
N GLU A 41 2.48 -14.68 8.45
CA GLU A 41 2.99 -13.31 8.50
C GLU A 41 2.15 -12.45 9.46
N LYS A 42 2.83 -11.83 10.43
CA LYS A 42 2.19 -10.92 11.40
C LYS A 42 2.04 -9.51 10.81
N ARG A 43 2.82 -9.17 9.78
CA ARG A 43 2.83 -7.84 9.16
C ARG A 43 1.69 -7.66 8.17
N THR A 44 1.13 -6.46 8.15
CA THR A 44 0.25 -6.01 7.06
C THR A 44 1.09 -5.70 5.83
N LEU A 45 0.73 -6.32 4.71
CA LEU A 45 1.37 -6.12 3.41
C LEU A 45 0.46 -5.27 2.51
N LEU A 46 1.08 -4.48 1.64
CA LEU A 46 0.42 -3.64 0.63
C LEU A 46 1.06 -3.93 -0.73
N ASP A 47 0.27 -3.87 -1.80
CA ASP A 47 0.84 -3.86 -3.15
C ASP A 47 1.53 -2.52 -3.42
N ARG A 48 2.85 -2.55 -3.63
CA ARG A 48 3.67 -1.36 -3.93
C ARG A 48 3.10 -0.57 -5.09
N ARG A 49 2.62 -1.24 -6.15
CA ARG A 49 2.12 -0.57 -7.36
C ARG A 49 0.81 0.17 -7.07
N GLN A 50 -0.07 -0.44 -6.28
CA GLN A 50 -1.29 0.20 -5.81
C GLN A 50 -0.98 1.43 -4.95
N VAL A 51 -0.06 1.33 -3.99
CA VAL A 51 0.35 2.47 -3.15
C VAL A 51 0.85 3.63 -4.00
N ARG A 52 1.74 3.38 -4.95
CA ARG A 52 2.24 4.38 -5.89
C ARG A 52 1.11 5.04 -6.70
N ARG A 53 0.09 4.27 -7.10
CA ARG A 53 -1.04 4.79 -7.88
C ARG A 53 -1.96 5.69 -7.03
N VAL A 54 -2.25 5.31 -5.79
CA VAL A 54 -3.13 6.07 -4.89
C VAL A 54 -2.46 7.35 -4.42
N LEU A 55 -1.16 7.29 -4.10
CA LEU A 55 -0.40 8.46 -3.63
C LEU A 55 0.05 9.39 -4.77
N ARG A 56 -0.10 8.98 -6.03
CA ARG A 56 0.20 9.86 -7.16
C ARG A 56 -0.78 11.03 -7.15
N PRO A 57 -0.31 12.29 -7.17
CA PRO A 57 -1.21 13.42 -7.30
C PRO A 57 -2.03 13.26 -8.58
N ARG A 58 -3.36 13.34 -8.45
CA ARG A 58 -4.25 13.45 -9.61
C ARG A 58 -3.83 14.72 -10.34
N ARG A 59 -3.21 14.58 -11.51
CA ARG A 59 -3.05 15.70 -12.44
C ARG A 59 -4.45 16.09 -12.87
N VAL A 60 -5.00 17.13 -12.24
CA VAL A 60 -6.17 17.84 -12.75
C VAL A 60 -5.69 18.48 -14.06
N ARG A 61 -6.28 18.05 -15.18
CA ARG A 61 -6.16 18.77 -16.46
C ARG A 61 -7.24 19.82 -16.51
#